data_AF-A0AAE7E9T9-F1
#
_entry.id   AF-A0AAE7E9T9-F1
#
_cell.length_a   1.000
_cell.length_b   1.000
_cell.length_c   1.000
_cell.angle_alpha   90.00
_cell.angle_beta   90.00
_cell.angle_gamma   90.00
#
_symmetry.space_group_name_H-M   'P 1'
#
loop_
_entity.id
_entity.type
_entity.pdbx_description
1 polymer ?
#
loop_
_entity_poly.entity_id
_entity_poly.type
_entity_poly.pdbx_seq_one_letter_code
_entity_poly.pdbx_strand_id
1 'polypeptide(L)' 'MTRSEEITAKALKFVDGDRYKLSLVVAKRANQLHNGEKPLVDLPNIKNYKFADIALMEIAEGKVSLYGIVKAEE' A
#
# COMPACT_ATOMS: atom_id res chain seq x y z
N MET A 1 -17.24 0.11 -4.18
CA MET A 1 -16.33 0.65 -3.15
C MET A 1 -16.00 -0.50 -2.20
N THR A 2 -14.81 -1.07 -2.29
CA THR A 2 -14.36 -2.10 -1.34
C THR A 2 -14.26 -1.50 0.05
N ARG A 3 -14.67 -2.24 1.09
CA ARG A 3 -14.62 -1.74 2.47
C ARG A 3 -13.15 -1.58 2.88
N SER A 4 -12.82 -0.51 3.60
CA SER A 4 -11.46 -0.25 4.10
C SER A 4 -10.89 -1.43 4.90
N GLU A 5 -11.76 -2.14 5.61
CA GLU A 5 -11.45 -3.35 6.38
C GLU A 5 -10.99 -4.51 5.48
N GLU A 6 -11.58 -4.67 4.28
CA GLU A 6 -11.20 -5.72 3.33
C GLU A 6 -9.81 -5.46 2.75
N ILE A 7 -9.50 -4.19 2.44
CA ILE A 7 -8.18 -3.78 1.96
C ILE A 7 -7.15 -4.03 3.06
N THR A 8 -7.46 -3.65 4.30
CA THR A 8 -6.59 -3.88 5.47
C THR A 8 -6.33 -5.37 5.67
N ALA A 9 -7.37 -6.22 5.57
CA ALA A 9 -7.23 -7.67 5.70
C ALA A 9 -6.36 -8.28 4.59
N LYS A 10 -6.45 -7.77 3.35
CA LYS A 10 -5.56 -8.18 2.26
C LYS A 10 -4.11 -7.75 2.53
N ALA A 11 -3.89 -6.50 2.91
CA ALA A 11 -2.56 -5.97 3.21
C ALA A 11 -1.87 -6.72 4.36
N LEU A 12 -2.62 -7.12 5.40
CA LEU A 12 -2.07 -7.91 6.52
C LEU A 12 -1.45 -9.24 6.09
N LYS A 13 -1.92 -9.85 4.99
CA LYS A 13 -1.34 -11.09 4.47
C LYS A 13 0.10 -10.91 3.96
N PHE A 14 0.48 -9.70 3.57
CA PHE A 14 1.82 -9.38 3.08
C PHE A 14 2.82 -9.02 4.19
N VAL A 15 2.37 -9.05 5.45
CA VAL A 15 3.19 -8.79 6.64
C VAL A 15 2.93 -9.81 7.75
N ASP A 16 2.56 -11.04 7.39
CA ASP A 16 2.32 -12.16 8.33
C ASP A 16 1.28 -11.87 9.42
N GLY A 17 0.30 -11.01 9.14
CA GLY A 17 -0.71 -10.58 10.12
C GLY A 17 -0.21 -9.59 11.17
N ASP A 18 1.03 -9.12 11.06
CA ASP A 18 1.63 -8.18 12.00
C ASP A 18 1.19 -6.74 11.71
N ARG A 19 0.32 -6.22 12.58
CA ARG A 19 -0.23 -4.86 12.48
C ARG A 19 0.84 -3.77 12.66
N TYR A 20 1.89 -4.03 13.42
CA TYR A 20 2.99 -3.08 13.61
C TYR A 20 3.88 -3.02 12.36
N LYS A 21 4.21 -4.18 11.76
CA LYS A 21 4.89 -4.19 10.46
C LYS A 21 4.05 -3.50 9.39
N LEU A 22 2.73 -3.73 9.36
CA LEU A 22 1.84 -3.04 8.42
C LEU A 22 1.95 -1.52 8.56
N SER A 23 1.85 -1.00 9.79
CA SER A 23 1.89 0.45 10.01
C SER A 23 3.23 1.07 9.59
N LEU A 24 4.35 0.38 9.82
CA LEU A 24 5.66 0.82 9.38
C LEU A 24 5.79 0.87 7.86
N VAL A 25 5.33 -0.16 7.14
CA VAL A 25 5.39 -0.21 5.67
C VAL A 25 4.48 0.86 5.05
N VAL A 26 3.26 1.00 5.58
CA VAL A 26 2.31 2.04 5.14
C VAL A 26 2.92 3.43 5.34
N ALA A 27 3.49 3.72 6.52
CA ALA A 27 4.08 5.03 6.81
C ALA A 27 5.27 5.33 5.90
N LYS A 28 6.17 4.35 5.71
CA LYS A 28 7.32 4.48 4.81
C LYS A 28 6.88 4.77 3.38
N ARG A 29 5.91 4.01 2.86
CA ARG A 29 5.42 4.18 1.49
C ARG A 29 4.64 5.48 1.30
N ALA A 30 3.82 5.87 2.28
CA ALA A 30 3.11 7.15 2.25
C ALA A 30 4.09 8.33 2.18
N ASN A 31 5.22 8.28 2.89
CA ASN A 31 6.28 9.29 2.80
C ASN A 31 6.93 9.34 1.41
N GLN A 32 7.14 8.19 0.76
CA GLN A 32 7.65 8.16 -0.62
C GLN A 32 6.69 8.85 -1.59
N LEU A 33 5.39 8.54 -1.49
CA LEU A 33 4.35 9.17 -2.31
C LEU A 33 4.26 10.68 -2.04
N HIS A 34 4.37 11.09 -0.78
CA HIS A 34 4.43 12.50 -0.41
C HIS A 34 5.63 13.22 -1.04
N ASN A 35 6.77 12.54 -1.15
CA ASN A 35 7.98 13.06 -1.80
C ASN A 35 7.94 13.00 -3.34
N GLY A 36 6.81 12.63 -3.94
CA GLY A 36 6.61 12.65 -5.38
C GLY A 36 6.89 11.32 -6.09
N GLU A 37 7.09 10.22 -5.36
CA GLU A 37 7.07 8.91 -6.01
C GLU A 37 5.71 8.61 -6.64
N LYS A 38 5.73 7.90 -7.76
CA LYS A 38 4.51 7.54 -8.47
C LYS A 38 3.77 6.43 -7.72
N PRO A 39 2.44 6.54 -7.58
CA PRO A 39 1.62 5.41 -7.19
C PRO A 39 1.76 4.24 -8.18
N LEU A 40 1.71 3.02 -7.66
CA LEU A 40 1.77 1.77 -8.40
C LEU A 40 0.36 1.18 -8.62
N VAL A 41 -0.64 1.71 -7.93
CA VAL A 41 -2.07 1.41 -8.19
C VAL A 41 -2.60 2.39 -9.22
N ASP A 42 -3.40 1.89 -10.15
CA ASP A 42 -4.14 2.73 -11.09
C ASP A 42 -5.57 2.89 -10.56
N LEU A 43 -5.88 4.09 -10.07
CA LEU A 43 -7.17 4.41 -9.47
C LEU A 43 -7.75 5.66 -10.14
N PRO A 44 -9.04 5.64 -10.50
CA PRO A 44 -9.72 6.85 -10.94
C PRO A 44 -9.68 7.87 -9.80
N ASN A 45 -9.30 9.12 -10.13
CA ASN A 45 -9.17 10.21 -9.16
C ASN A 45 -8.18 9.93 -8.01
N ILE A 46 -7.06 9.26 -8.29
CA ILE A 46 -6.02 8.95 -7.29
C ILE A 46 -5.58 10.15 -6.44
N LYS A 47 -5.64 11.37 -6.99
CA LYS A 47 -5.33 12.63 -6.30
C LYS A 47 -6.24 12.94 -5.11
N ASN A 48 -7.43 12.32 -5.05
CA ASN A 48 -8.40 12.51 -3.97
C ASN A 48 -8.16 11.57 -2.78
N TYR A 49 -7.24 10.60 -2.92
CA TYR A 49 -6.92 9.66 -1.86
C TYR A 49 -5.75 10.17 -1.01
N LYS A 50 -5.76 9.85 0.29
CA LYS A 50 -4.61 10.12 1.14
C LYS A 50 -3.48 9.18 0.75
N PHE A 51 -2.22 9.61 0.88
CA PHE A 51 -1.07 8.75 0.58
C PHE A 51 -1.05 7.45 1.40
N ALA A 52 -1.56 7.48 2.64
CA ALA A 52 -1.71 6.27 3.45
C ALA A 52 -2.72 5.27 2.85
N ASP A 53 -3.82 5.77 2.27
CA ASP A 53 -4.82 4.91 1.61
C ASP A 53 -4.24 4.29 0.34
N ILE A 54 -3.51 5.08 -0.45
CA ILE A 54 -2.82 4.61 -1.66
C ILE A 54 -1.77 3.54 -1.28
N ALA A 55 -0.93 3.82 -0.29
CA ALA A 55 0.08 2.88 0.21
C ALA A 55 -0.55 1.56 0.70
N LEU A 56 -1.66 1.64 1.45
CA LEU A 56 -2.37 0.45 1.92
C LEU A 56 -2.92 -0.38 0.75
N MET A 57 -3.43 0.26 -0.30
CA MET A 57 -3.90 -0.43 -1.51
C MET A 57 -2.74 -1.08 -2.28
N GLU A 58 -1.61 -0.39 -2.43
CA GLU A 58 -0.41 -0.96 -3.06
C GLU A 58 0.09 -2.21 -2.32
N ILE A 59 0.08 -2.19 -0.99
CA ILE A 59 0.45 -3.35 -0.16
C ILE A 59 -0.59 -4.46 -0.32
N ALA A 60 -1.89 -4.13 -0.33
CA ALA A 60 -2.97 -5.10 -0.53
C ALA A 60 -2.94 -5.78 -1.91
N GLU A 61 -2.36 -5.13 -2.91
CA GLU A 61 -2.10 -5.69 -4.25
C GLU A 61 -0.74 -6.39 -4.36
N GLY A 62 0.06 -6.44 -3.29
CA GLY A 62 1.38 -7.07 -3.28
C GLY A 62 2.47 -6.29 -4.02
N LYS A 63 2.20 -5.05 -4.41
CA LYS A 63 3.15 -4.19 -5.17
C LYS A 63 4.24 -3.62 -4.27
N VAL A 64 3.95 -3.47 -2.97
CA VAL A 64 4.87 -2.97 -1.95
C VAL A 64 4.91 -3.96 -0.78
N SER A 65 6.13 -4.28 -0.33
CA SER A 65 6.39 -5.15 0.82
C SER A 65 7.37 -4.50 1.80
N LEU A 66 7.58 -5.13 2.96
CA LEU A 66 8.58 -4.70 3.94
C LEU A 66 10.01 -4.64 3.33
N TYR A 67 10.29 -5.50 2.36
CA TYR A 67 11.59 -5.62 1.71
C TYR A 67 11.78 -4.66 0.54
N GLY A 68 10.74 -3.91 0.15
CA GLY A 68 10.77 -2.94 -0.95
C GLY A 68 9.64 -3.12 -1.95
N ILE A 69 9.78 -2.47 -3.10
CA ILE A 69 8.86 -2.63 -4.24
C ILE A 69 9.10 -4.00 -4.85
N VAL A 70 8.04 -4.79 -4.97
CA VAL A 70 8.11 -6.12 -5.58
C VAL A 70 8.02 -5.92 -7.10
N LYS A 71 9.05 -6.34 -7.84
CA LYS A 71 8.94 -6.43 -9.29
C LYS A 71 7.95 -7.55 -9.61
N ALA A 72 6.95 -7.25 -10.43
CA ALA A 72 6.17 -8.31 -11.06
C ALA A 72 7.13 -9.17 -11.90
N GLU A 73 7.22 -10.46 -11.59
CA GLU A 73 7.73 -11.43 -12.56
C GLU A 73 6.69 -11.51 -13.70
N GLU A 74 7.17 -11.42 -14.94
CA GLU A 74 6.38 -11.41 -16.18
C GLU A 74 5.57 -12.69 -16.40
#